data_AF-A0A4W2FHY1-F1
#
_entry.id   AF-A0A4W2FHY1-F1
#
_cell.length_a   1.000
_cell.length_b   1.000
_cell.length_c   1.000
_cell.angle_alpha   90.00
_cell.angle_beta   90.00
_cell.angle_gamma   90.00
#
_symmetry.space_group_name_H-M   'P 1'
#
loop_
_entity.id
_entity.type
_entity.pdbx_description
1 polymer ?
#
loop_
_entity_poly.entity_id
_entity_poly.type
_entity_poly.pdbx_seq_one_letter_code
_entity_poly.pdbx_strand_id
1 'polypeptide(L)'
;MTGLVLCEPTELYNILNQVTKLSRLTEPNYLCLLDVRSKREYDESHVITALLVKKRAGKYLIPESVDLECVEYCVVYDNNTISLELMLKDDSTDDGKHSTCTLHLSWIVLPCNSMETKRKSWSLQTKISLLGGIVLGAAVECGRALTHLTRHPVLILRGGYELFSAMYHFFRTQKIIWMPQELDAFQPYPIEIMPGRIYLGNFKQACDPKIQKDLKISAHVNISMETGPFFVGDADKLLHIQIEDSLEANITPFLRHLCHFIDIHLELNSVILVFSTLGISRSCAAILAYLMHWNGQTLKKSWAYLKKCKNNMRPNRALVAQLSEWEKVVLGDIVTDIQNPPY
;
A
#
# COMPACT_ATOMS: atom_id res chain seq x y z
N MET A 1 10.04 -18.58 -5.07
CA MET A 1 11.28 -17.95 -4.57
C MET A 1 11.15 -17.90 -3.06
N THR A 2 12.00 -18.62 -2.33
CA THR A 2 12.13 -18.51 -0.87
C THR A 2 13.18 -17.45 -0.57
N GLY A 3 12.97 -16.64 0.47
CA GLY A 3 13.90 -15.54 0.81
C GLY A 3 13.24 -14.42 1.61
N LEU A 4 13.98 -13.33 1.79
CA LEU A 4 13.52 -12.12 2.46
C LEU A 4 13.29 -11.01 1.44
N VAL A 5 12.20 -10.27 1.62
CA VAL A 5 11.85 -9.12 0.77
C VAL A 5 11.41 -7.97 1.68
N LEU A 6 11.81 -6.73 1.36
CA LEU A 6 11.27 -5.56 2.05
C LEU A 6 9.86 -5.27 1.57
N CYS A 7 8.98 -5.00 2.52
CA CYS A 7 7.60 -4.60 2.30
C CYS A 7 7.43 -3.16 2.78
N GLU A 8 6.94 -2.28 1.91
CA GLU A 8 6.66 -0.90 2.28
C GLU A 8 5.42 -0.82 3.18
N PRO A 9 5.28 0.20 4.05
CA PRO A 9 4.09 0.37 4.88
C PRO A 9 2.77 0.33 4.11
N THR A 10 2.72 0.91 2.91
CA THR A 10 1.55 0.89 2.02
C THR A 10 1.19 -0.52 1.54
N GLU A 11 2.17 -1.41 1.38
CA GLU A 11 1.92 -2.79 1.00
C GLU A 11 1.26 -3.55 2.16
N LEU A 12 1.76 -3.40 3.40
CA LEU A 12 1.09 -3.96 4.57
C LEU A 12 -0.31 -3.35 4.79
N TYR A 13 -0.48 -2.04 4.60
CA TYR A 13 -1.79 -1.39 4.64
C TYR A 13 -2.76 -2.03 3.65
N ASN A 14 -2.34 -2.25 2.41
CA ASN A 14 -3.18 -2.87 1.39
C ASN A 14 -3.46 -4.34 1.71
N ILE A 15 -2.50 -5.09 2.26
CA ILE A 15 -2.71 -6.47 2.71
C ILE A 15 -3.79 -6.51 3.81
N LEU A 16 -3.72 -5.61 4.80
CA LEU A 16 -4.72 -5.54 5.88
C LEU A 16 -6.15 -5.21 5.38
N ASN A 17 -6.26 -4.55 4.22
CA ASN A 17 -7.52 -4.03 3.71
C ASN A 17 -8.11 -4.79 2.51
N GLN A 18 -7.57 -5.96 2.14
CA GLN A 18 -8.16 -6.77 1.07
C GLN A 18 -9.51 -7.36 1.49
N VAL A 19 -10.40 -7.50 0.50
CA VAL A 19 -11.77 -7.99 0.70
C VAL A 19 -12.13 -9.01 -0.37
N THR A 20 -12.85 -10.05 0.01
CA THR A 20 -13.58 -10.93 -0.91
C THR A 20 -15.08 -10.65 -0.79
N LYS A 21 -15.79 -11.43 0.03
CA LYS A 21 -17.12 -11.10 0.56
C LYS A 21 -17.04 -10.37 1.90
N LEU A 22 -16.03 -10.74 2.68
CA LEU A 22 -15.66 -10.15 3.98
C LEU A 22 -14.18 -9.76 3.93
N SER A 23 -13.67 -9.18 5.01
CA SER A 23 -12.23 -8.94 5.18
C SER A 23 -11.45 -10.24 4.97
N ARG A 24 -10.35 -10.21 4.20
CA ARG A 24 -9.48 -11.39 4.06
C ARG A 24 -8.75 -11.74 5.36
N LEU A 25 -8.74 -10.86 6.36
CA LEU A 25 -8.16 -11.14 7.68
C LEU A 25 -8.86 -12.27 8.43
N THR A 26 -10.08 -12.67 8.02
CA THR A 26 -10.78 -13.83 8.57
C THR A 26 -10.28 -15.15 7.99
N GLU A 27 -9.53 -15.11 6.88
CA GLU A 27 -8.96 -16.29 6.24
C GLU A 27 -7.70 -16.74 6.99
N PRO A 28 -7.65 -17.97 7.56
CA PRO A 28 -6.56 -18.40 8.43
C PRO A 28 -5.19 -18.46 7.74
N ASN A 29 -5.17 -18.66 6.42
CA ASN A 29 -3.95 -18.79 5.63
C ASN A 29 -3.61 -17.52 4.83
N TYR A 30 -4.27 -16.40 5.11
CA TYR A 30 -4.04 -15.17 4.35
C TYR A 30 -2.85 -14.37 4.87
N LEU A 31 -2.85 -13.97 6.14
CA LEU A 31 -1.83 -13.12 6.74
C LEU A 31 -1.37 -13.67 8.09
N CYS A 32 -0.05 -13.84 8.22
CA CYS A 32 0.61 -13.95 9.51
C CYS A 32 1.48 -12.71 9.73
N LEU A 33 1.07 -11.85 10.66
CA LEU A 33 1.80 -10.64 11.04
C LEU A 33 2.51 -10.86 12.37
N LEU A 34 3.84 -10.73 12.39
CA LEU A 34 4.69 -11.06 13.51
C LEU A 34 5.41 -9.82 14.05
N ASP A 35 5.16 -9.51 15.32
CA ASP A 35 5.83 -8.46 16.07
C ASP A 35 7.00 -9.07 16.84
N VAL A 36 8.23 -8.65 16.55
CA VAL A 36 9.44 -9.15 17.23
C VAL A 36 10.01 -8.16 18.24
N ARG A 37 9.27 -7.11 18.57
CA ARG A 37 9.65 -6.14 19.61
C ARG A 37 9.54 -6.74 21.00
N SER A 38 9.96 -6.00 22.03
CA SER A 38 9.82 -6.46 23.40
C SER A 38 8.34 -6.58 23.79
N LYS A 39 8.05 -7.47 24.75
CA LYS A 39 6.68 -7.60 25.28
C LYS A 39 6.11 -6.27 25.79
N ARG A 40 6.95 -5.43 26.39
CA ARG A 40 6.55 -4.10 26.86
C ARG A 40 6.05 -3.22 25.73
N GLU A 41 6.82 -3.12 24.63
CA GLU A 41 6.46 -2.30 23.47
C GLU A 41 5.19 -2.81 22.77
N TYR A 42 5.05 -4.14 22.69
CA TYR A 42 3.85 -4.78 22.16
C TYR A 42 2.60 -4.49 23.00
N ASP A 43 2.71 -4.62 24.33
CA ASP A 43 1.62 -4.38 25.27
C ASP A 43 1.24 -2.88 25.29
N GLU A 44 2.19 -1.96 25.07
CA GLU A 44 1.93 -0.52 24.93
C GLU A 44 1.09 -0.21 23.69
N SER A 45 1.47 -0.74 22.52
CA SER A 45 0.65 -0.77 21.31
C SER A 45 1.31 -1.57 20.18
N HIS A 46 0.50 -2.26 19.36
CA HIS A 46 0.95 -3.03 18.20
C HIS A 46 -0.01 -2.86 17.00
N VAL A 47 0.39 -3.34 15.83
CA VAL A 47 -0.48 -3.35 14.63
C VAL A 47 -1.61 -4.36 14.85
N ILE A 48 -2.82 -4.07 14.36
CA ILE A 48 -3.93 -5.03 14.43
C ILE A 48 -3.49 -6.42 13.92
N THR A 49 -4.06 -7.48 14.50
CA THR A 49 -3.76 -8.89 14.16
C THR A 49 -2.33 -9.37 14.39
N ALA A 50 -1.39 -8.49 14.77
CA ALA A 50 -0.01 -8.88 14.99
C ALA A 50 0.12 -9.86 16.17
N LEU A 51 1.00 -10.84 16.03
CA LEU A 51 1.34 -11.82 17.06
C LEU A 51 2.73 -11.55 17.59
N LEU A 52 2.87 -11.42 18.90
CA LEU A 52 4.16 -11.28 19.56
C LEU A 52 4.98 -12.57 19.44
N VAL A 53 6.16 -12.47 18.83
CA VAL A 53 7.12 -13.58 18.73
C VAL A 53 7.92 -13.67 20.02
N LYS A 54 7.95 -14.85 20.63
CA LYS A 54 8.71 -15.10 21.86
C LYS A 54 10.15 -15.50 21.51
N LYS A 55 11.14 -15.02 22.25
CA LYS A 55 12.54 -15.46 22.13
C LYS A 55 12.90 -16.32 23.35
N ARG A 56 13.35 -17.57 23.14
CA ARG A 56 13.89 -18.45 24.18
C ARG A 56 15.30 -18.90 23.80
N ALA A 57 16.26 -18.73 24.71
CA ALA A 57 17.67 -19.09 24.49
C ALA A 57 18.24 -18.56 23.15
N GLY A 58 17.90 -17.31 22.80
CA GLY A 58 18.36 -16.68 21.55
C GLY A 58 17.61 -17.09 20.28
N LYS A 59 16.71 -18.08 20.34
CA LYS A 59 15.91 -18.54 19.19
C LYS A 59 14.49 -17.98 19.22
N TYR A 60 14.00 -17.56 18.05
CA TYR A 60 12.61 -17.14 17.87
C TYR A 60 11.70 -18.37 17.89
N LEU A 61 10.66 -18.30 18.71
CA LEU A 61 9.61 -19.32 18.79
C LEU A 61 8.40 -18.84 18.00
N ILE A 62 8.05 -19.63 17.01
CA ILE A 62 6.90 -19.40 16.16
C ILE A 62 5.65 -19.83 16.93
N PRO A 63 4.56 -19.05 16.88
CA PRO A 63 3.31 -19.47 17.48
C PRO A 63 2.84 -20.81 16.89
N GLU A 64 2.57 -21.81 17.73
CA GLU A 64 2.11 -23.16 17.32
C GLU A 64 0.79 -23.14 16.53
N SER A 65 0.02 -22.05 16.65
CA SER A 65 -1.26 -21.86 15.97
C SER A 65 -1.14 -21.48 14.48
N VAL A 66 0.07 -21.33 13.95
CA VAL A 66 0.30 -20.83 12.57
C VAL A 66 1.00 -21.89 11.73
N ASP A 67 0.30 -22.39 10.72
CA ASP A 67 0.91 -23.16 9.64
C ASP A 67 1.52 -22.21 8.59
N LEU A 68 2.79 -21.86 8.80
CA LEU A 68 3.53 -20.94 7.92
C LEU A 68 3.71 -21.47 6.49
N GLU A 69 3.56 -22.78 6.27
CA GLU A 69 3.74 -23.36 4.93
C GLU A 69 2.61 -22.92 3.99
N CYS A 70 1.41 -22.72 4.54
CA CYS A 70 0.20 -22.39 3.79
C CYS A 70 -0.11 -20.88 3.76
N VAL A 71 0.60 -20.05 4.54
CA VAL A 71 0.31 -18.61 4.63
C VAL A 71 0.73 -17.86 3.36
N GLU A 72 -0.18 -17.07 2.80
CA GLU A 72 0.06 -16.24 1.61
C GLU A 72 1.03 -15.08 1.92
N TYR A 73 0.80 -14.36 3.02
CA TYR A 73 1.66 -13.27 3.49
C TYR A 73 2.21 -13.53 4.88
N CYS A 74 3.52 -13.76 5.00
CA CYS A 74 4.22 -13.75 6.29
C CYS A 74 4.99 -12.43 6.42
N VAL A 75 4.54 -11.55 7.31
CA VAL A 75 5.12 -10.22 7.52
C VAL A 75 5.73 -10.15 8.92
N VAL A 76 6.99 -9.70 9.02
CA VAL A 76 7.72 -9.54 10.28
C VAL A 76 8.13 -8.09 10.43
N TYR A 77 7.95 -7.53 11.63
CA TYR A 77 8.39 -6.17 11.94
C TYR A 77 8.99 -6.03 13.34
N ASP A 78 9.97 -5.16 13.46
CA ASP A 78 10.50 -4.63 14.71
C ASP A 78 10.17 -3.13 14.81
N ASN A 79 10.94 -2.32 15.54
CA ASN A 79 10.66 -0.90 15.64
C ASN A 79 10.94 -0.13 14.34
N ASN A 80 12.06 -0.41 13.66
CA ASN A 80 12.59 0.51 12.66
C ASN A 80 13.51 -0.11 11.58
N THR A 81 13.47 -1.42 11.32
CA THR A 81 14.29 -2.03 10.26
C THR A 81 14.01 -1.39 8.90
N ILE A 82 15.03 -0.83 8.24
CA ILE A 82 14.91 -0.16 6.93
C ILE A 82 15.60 -0.89 5.76
N SER A 83 16.48 -1.86 6.04
CA SER A 83 17.28 -2.59 5.05
C SER A 83 17.45 -4.06 5.45
N LEU A 84 17.71 -4.93 4.46
CA LEU A 84 18.04 -6.35 4.66
C LEU A 84 19.54 -6.60 4.83
N GLU A 85 20.36 -5.57 4.56
CA GLU A 85 21.82 -5.64 4.64
C GLU A 85 22.33 -5.55 6.08
N LEU A 86 23.48 -6.16 6.32
CA LEU A 86 24.22 -6.07 7.57
C LEU A 86 24.74 -4.64 7.73
N MET A 87 24.25 -3.91 8.74
CA MET A 87 24.86 -2.64 9.11
C MET A 87 26.21 -2.94 9.78
N LEU A 88 27.32 -2.71 9.08
CA LEU A 88 28.65 -2.72 9.67
C LEU A 88 28.74 -1.56 10.67
N LYS A 89 28.95 -1.86 11.94
CA LYS A 89 29.48 -0.88 12.88
C LYS A 89 31.00 -0.93 12.77
N ASP A 90 31.60 0.16 12.30
CA ASP A 90 33.05 0.32 12.33
C ASP A 90 33.50 0.52 13.79
N ASP A 91 34.25 -0.47 14.29
CA ASP A 91 35.10 -0.36 15.48
C ASP A 91 36.53 -0.09 15.02
N SER A 92 37.06 1.12 15.26
CA SER A 92 38.38 1.37 15.85
C SER A 92 38.87 2.81 15.66
N THR A 93 39.33 3.39 16.78
CA THR A 93 40.41 4.38 16.96
C THR A 93 40.72 5.39 15.84
N ASP A 94 40.52 6.65 16.20
CA ASP A 94 41.21 7.85 15.74
C ASP A 94 42.57 7.58 15.08
N ASP A 95 42.61 7.72 13.75
CA ASP A 95 43.63 8.56 13.13
C ASP A 95 43.13 9.01 11.75
N GLY A 96 43.15 10.33 11.53
CA GLY A 96 42.51 10.99 10.41
C GLY A 96 42.96 10.48 9.04
N LYS A 97 41.98 10.15 8.19
CA LYS A 97 42.01 10.37 6.74
C LYS A 97 40.59 10.23 6.19
N HIS A 98 40.07 11.35 5.69
CA HIS A 98 38.84 11.43 4.90
C HIS A 98 38.80 10.35 3.81
N SER A 99 37.78 9.51 3.83
CA SER A 99 37.34 8.74 2.67
C SER A 99 35.84 8.94 2.51
N THR A 100 35.47 9.93 1.70
CA THR A 100 34.09 10.16 1.25
C THR A 100 33.71 9.07 0.26
N CYS A 101 33.01 8.02 0.71
CA CYS A 101 32.31 7.12 -0.19
C CYS A 101 30.99 7.76 -0.62
N THR A 102 31.00 8.41 -1.79
CA THR A 102 29.80 8.90 -2.46
C THR A 102 29.09 7.70 -3.08
N LEU A 103 28.06 7.18 -2.41
CA LEU A 103 27.18 6.20 -3.03
C LEU A 103 26.09 6.92 -3.80
N HIS A 104 26.27 6.94 -5.12
CA HIS A 104 25.31 7.39 -6.11
C HIS A 104 24.10 6.45 -6.09
N LEU A 105 23.07 6.81 -5.31
CA LEU A 105 21.74 6.20 -5.40
C LEU A 105 21.13 6.62 -6.74
N SER A 106 21.29 5.79 -7.76
CA SER A 106 20.49 5.89 -8.99
C SER A 106 19.06 5.51 -8.66
N TRP A 107 18.26 6.51 -8.29
CA TRP A 107 16.82 6.40 -8.41
C TRP A 107 16.49 6.26 -9.89
N ILE A 108 15.75 5.23 -10.28
CA ILE A 108 14.94 5.31 -11.49
C ILE A 108 13.78 6.26 -11.17
N VAL A 109 14.09 7.56 -11.16
CA VAL A 109 13.13 8.62 -11.44
C VAL A 109 13.05 8.66 -12.96
N LEU A 110 11.94 8.20 -13.53
CA LEU A 110 11.62 8.56 -14.90
C LEU A 110 11.21 10.05 -14.90
N PRO A 111 11.82 10.89 -15.76
CA PRO A 111 11.72 12.34 -15.63
C PRO A 111 10.40 12.85 -16.22
N CYS A 112 9.73 13.75 -15.51
CA CYS A 112 8.78 14.68 -16.12
C CYS A 112 9.45 16.06 -16.20
N ASN A 113 9.73 16.49 -17.43
CA ASN A 113 10.12 17.86 -17.75
C ASN A 113 8.88 18.74 -17.62
N SER A 114 8.81 19.57 -16.57
CA SER A 114 8.60 21.02 -16.72
C SER A 114 8.48 21.70 -15.35
N MET A 115 9.28 22.77 -15.21
CA MET A 115 9.15 23.88 -14.27
C MET A 115 9.54 23.65 -12.81
N GLU A 116 10.77 24.08 -12.54
CA GLU A 116 11.35 24.42 -11.25
C GLU A 116 10.40 25.25 -10.37
N THR A 117 10.19 24.80 -9.14
CA THR A 117 10.05 25.73 -8.00
C THR A 117 10.60 25.11 -6.71
N LYS A 118 11.54 25.86 -6.14
CA LYS A 118 12.35 25.63 -4.94
C LYS A 118 11.58 24.98 -3.77
N ARG A 119 12.02 23.80 -3.32
CA ARG A 119 11.71 23.28 -1.97
C ARG A 119 12.95 23.32 -1.08
N LYS A 120 12.82 24.06 0.02
CA LYS A 120 13.83 24.19 1.08
C LYS A 120 14.03 22.84 1.76
N SER A 121 15.28 22.38 1.77
CA SER A 121 15.74 21.17 2.47
C SER A 121 15.77 21.42 3.97
N TRP A 122 15.13 20.55 4.76
CA TRP A 122 15.38 20.43 6.19
C TRP A 122 16.26 19.19 6.41
N SER A 123 17.53 19.43 6.69
CA SER A 123 18.47 18.39 7.12
C SER A 123 18.29 18.13 8.61
N LEU A 124 17.64 17.02 8.98
CA LEU A 124 17.73 16.47 10.32
C LEU A 124 19.03 15.67 10.41
N GLN A 125 20.09 16.31 10.90
CA GLN A 125 21.33 15.65 11.27
C GLN A 125 21.19 15.07 12.67
N THR A 126 20.85 13.78 12.75
CA THR A 126 20.90 13.03 14.00
C THR A 126 22.35 12.56 14.21
N LYS A 127 23.08 13.24 15.10
CA LYS A 127 24.36 12.77 15.63
C LYS A 127 24.12 11.51 16.44
N ILE A 128 24.64 10.37 15.98
CA ILE A 128 24.69 9.13 16.75
C ILE A 128 26.16 8.79 16.99
N SER A 129 26.54 8.83 18.27
CA SER A 129 27.83 8.43 18.81
C SER A 129 28.00 6.90 18.75
N LEU A 130 29.13 6.45 18.19
CA LEU A 130 29.48 5.07 17.86
C LEU A 130 30.03 4.26 19.05
N LEU A 131 29.58 3.00 19.19
CA LEU A 131 30.26 1.87 19.86
C LEU A 131 29.70 0.54 19.27
N GLY A 132 30.59 -0.40 18.90
CA GLY A 132 30.50 -1.59 18.05
C GLY A 132 29.39 -2.65 18.13
N GLY A 133 29.40 -3.56 17.14
CA GLY A 133 28.46 -4.67 16.90
C GLY A 133 27.67 -4.57 15.59
N ILE A 134 27.86 -5.52 14.66
CA ILE A 134 27.00 -5.69 13.48
C ILE A 134 25.59 -6.07 13.97
N VAL A 135 24.64 -5.15 13.92
CA VAL A 135 23.26 -5.40 14.36
C VAL A 135 22.40 -5.65 13.13
N LEU A 136 22.08 -6.91 12.86
CA LEU A 136 20.92 -7.24 12.04
C LEU A 136 19.68 -6.75 12.80
N GLY A 137 18.75 -6.08 12.11
CA GLY A 137 17.46 -5.77 12.69
C GLY A 137 16.79 -7.05 13.19
N ALA A 138 16.15 -7.00 14.37
CA ALA A 138 15.52 -8.16 14.98
C ALA A 138 14.48 -8.81 14.03
N ALA A 139 13.84 -7.99 13.19
CA ALA A 139 12.93 -8.47 12.15
C ALA A 139 13.64 -9.32 11.10
N VAL A 140 14.84 -8.91 10.66
CA VAL A 140 15.65 -9.65 9.68
C VAL A 140 16.14 -10.97 10.28
N GLU A 141 16.63 -10.96 11.53
CA GLU A 141 17.05 -12.19 12.22
C GLU A 141 15.91 -13.20 12.32
N CYS A 142 14.73 -12.73 12.77
CA CYS A 142 13.54 -13.56 12.85
C CYS A 142 13.13 -14.06 11.46
N GLY A 143 13.03 -13.17 10.47
CA GLY A 143 12.65 -13.52 9.11
C GLY A 143 13.54 -14.59 8.49
N ARG A 144 14.87 -14.51 8.69
CA ARG A 144 15.81 -15.55 8.23
C ARG A 144 15.46 -16.92 8.80
N ALA A 145 15.13 -16.98 10.08
CA ALA A 145 14.72 -18.22 10.74
C ALA A 145 13.40 -18.79 10.18
N LEU A 146 12.53 -17.94 9.61
CA LEU A 146 11.24 -18.33 9.03
C LEU A 146 11.32 -18.77 7.56
N THR A 147 12.36 -18.37 6.82
CA THR A 147 12.42 -18.58 5.35
C THR A 147 12.31 -20.04 4.89
N HIS A 148 12.69 -21.00 5.75
CA HIS A 148 12.59 -22.43 5.44
C HIS A 148 11.20 -23.03 5.75
N LEU A 149 10.35 -22.26 6.43
CA LEU A 149 9.02 -22.69 6.88
C LEU A 149 7.90 -22.11 6.01
N THR A 150 8.21 -21.17 5.13
CA THR A 150 7.24 -20.52 4.25
C THR A 150 7.48 -20.91 2.79
N ARG A 151 6.39 -21.07 2.02
CA ARG A 151 6.48 -21.23 0.56
C ARG A 151 6.70 -19.90 -0.16
N HIS A 152 6.18 -18.82 0.42
CA HIS A 152 6.32 -17.46 -0.06
C HIS A 152 7.48 -16.72 0.64
N PRO A 153 8.06 -15.68 0.03
CA PRO A 153 9.06 -14.85 0.70
C PRO A 153 8.52 -14.26 2.00
N VAL A 154 9.39 -14.18 3.02
CA VAL A 154 9.06 -13.49 4.26
C VAL A 154 9.27 -11.99 4.05
N LEU A 155 8.22 -11.23 4.34
CA LEU A 155 8.18 -9.79 4.17
C LEU A 155 8.68 -9.09 5.43
N ILE A 156 9.70 -8.24 5.30
CA ILE A 156 10.19 -7.39 6.39
C ILE A 156 9.60 -6.00 6.23
N LEU A 157 8.82 -5.54 7.22
CA LEU A 157 8.19 -4.23 7.18
C LEU A 157 9.25 -3.12 7.29
N ARG A 158 9.42 -2.37 6.22
CA ARG A 158 10.39 -1.29 6.15
C ARG A 158 9.96 -0.13 7.05
N GLY A 159 10.90 0.35 7.87
CA GLY A 159 10.68 1.35 8.91
C GLY A 159 9.93 0.82 10.14
N GLY A 160 9.64 -0.49 10.19
CA GLY A 160 9.04 -1.17 11.32
C GLY A 160 7.73 -0.56 11.83
N TYR A 161 7.46 -0.78 13.11
CA TYR A 161 6.29 -0.26 13.81
C TYR A 161 6.25 1.27 13.83
N GLU A 162 7.40 1.94 14.01
CA GLU A 162 7.46 3.40 14.12
C GLU A 162 6.91 4.08 12.86
N LEU A 163 7.41 3.68 11.68
CA LEU A 163 6.97 4.27 10.42
C LEU A 163 5.53 3.91 10.10
N PHE A 164 5.16 2.63 10.24
CA PHE A 164 3.81 2.17 9.92
C PHE A 164 2.77 2.84 10.81
N SER A 165 3.05 2.94 12.12
CA SER A 165 2.12 3.54 13.08
C SER A 165 2.03 5.07 12.98
N ALA A 166 3.07 5.73 12.47
CA ALA A 166 3.03 7.15 12.13
C ALA A 166 2.13 7.41 10.91
N MET A 167 2.22 6.55 9.88
CA MET A 167 1.41 6.68 8.66
C MET A 167 -0.04 6.26 8.90
N TYR A 168 -0.26 5.14 9.59
CA TYR A 168 -1.56 4.50 9.76
C TYR A 168 -1.90 4.30 11.24
N HIS A 169 -1.89 5.40 11.99
CA HIS A 169 -2.13 5.42 13.44
C HIS A 169 -3.44 4.75 13.90
N PHE A 170 -4.44 4.66 13.02
CA PHE A 170 -5.74 3.99 13.24
C PHE A 170 -5.67 2.46 13.13
N PHE A 171 -4.53 1.88 12.72
CA PHE A 171 -4.24 0.45 12.77
C PHE A 171 -3.48 0.01 14.04
N ARG A 172 -3.33 0.90 15.01
CA ARG A 172 -2.78 0.58 16.31
C ARG A 172 -3.84 0.00 17.25
N THR A 173 -3.45 -0.96 18.07
CA THR A 173 -4.29 -1.53 19.12
C THR A 173 -3.46 -1.91 20.35
N GLN A 174 -4.16 -2.14 21.47
CA GLN A 174 -3.64 -2.77 22.69
C GLN A 174 -4.27 -4.15 22.93
N LYS A 175 -5.30 -4.52 22.15
CA LYS A 175 -6.00 -5.79 22.28
C LYS A 175 -5.12 -6.92 21.76
N ILE A 176 -4.73 -7.79 22.67
CA ILE A 176 -3.93 -8.98 22.37
C ILE A 176 -4.86 -10.01 21.74
N ILE A 177 -4.63 -10.33 20.46
CA ILE A 177 -5.39 -11.29 19.65
C ILE A 177 -6.78 -10.75 19.27
N TRP A 178 -7.06 -10.77 17.97
CA TRP A 178 -8.38 -10.43 17.44
C TRP A 178 -9.27 -11.67 17.45
N MET A 179 -10.39 -11.59 18.16
CA MET A 179 -11.36 -12.69 18.15
C MET A 179 -11.99 -12.81 16.76
N PRO A 180 -12.40 -14.01 16.31
CA PRO A 180 -13.06 -14.19 15.02
C PRO A 180 -14.22 -13.22 14.79
N GLN A 181 -15.04 -12.97 15.82
CA GLN A 181 -16.15 -12.02 15.73
C GLN A 181 -15.68 -10.56 15.51
N GLU A 182 -14.54 -10.18 16.07
CA GLU A 182 -13.96 -8.85 15.85
C GLU A 182 -13.38 -8.73 14.44
N LEU A 183 -12.78 -9.80 13.90
CA LEU A 183 -12.31 -9.87 12.52
C LEU A 183 -13.48 -9.82 11.52
N ASP A 184 -14.60 -10.47 11.83
CA ASP A 184 -15.82 -10.43 11.03
C ASP A 184 -16.44 -9.03 11.03
N ALA A 185 -16.36 -8.31 12.16
CA ALA A 185 -16.85 -6.95 12.29
C ALA A 185 -15.90 -5.89 11.70
N PHE A 186 -14.63 -6.24 11.47
CA PHE A 186 -13.62 -5.34 10.94
C PHE A 186 -14.11 -4.73 9.61
N GLN A 187 -14.12 -3.39 9.54
CA GLN A 187 -14.48 -2.65 8.33
C GLN A 187 -13.18 -2.20 7.65
N PRO A 188 -12.80 -2.81 6.52
CA PRO A 188 -11.59 -2.44 5.80
C PRO A 188 -11.67 -1.02 5.26
N TYR A 189 -10.54 -0.34 5.25
CA TYR A 189 -10.37 0.95 4.58
C TYR A 189 -10.24 0.75 3.06
N PRO A 190 -10.45 1.81 2.25
CA PRO A 190 -10.11 1.81 0.83
C PRO A 190 -8.66 1.38 0.57
N ILE A 191 -8.40 0.73 -0.56
CA ILE A 191 -7.04 0.37 -0.97
C ILE A 191 -6.27 1.64 -1.33
N GLU A 192 -5.04 1.76 -0.87
CA GLU A 192 -4.17 2.89 -1.18
C GLU A 192 -3.41 2.63 -2.49
N ILE A 193 -3.67 3.45 -3.50
CA ILE A 193 -3.07 3.34 -4.84
C ILE A 193 -1.84 4.22 -4.96
N MET A 194 -1.90 5.44 -4.43
CA MET A 194 -0.76 6.34 -4.34
C MET A 194 -0.63 6.77 -2.88
N PRO A 195 0.53 6.52 -2.22
CA PRO A 195 0.72 6.78 -0.80
C PRO A 195 0.29 8.19 -0.37
N GLY A 196 -0.65 8.28 0.56
CA GLY A 196 -1.21 9.49 1.15
C GLY A 196 -2.01 10.36 0.19
N ARG A 197 -2.31 9.89 -1.03
CA ARG A 197 -2.77 10.74 -2.15
C ARG A 197 -4.02 10.21 -2.83
N ILE A 198 -4.03 8.94 -3.25
CA ILE A 198 -5.16 8.33 -3.96
C ILE A 198 -5.55 7.01 -3.32
N TYR A 199 -6.83 6.90 -2.99
CA TYR A 199 -7.45 5.71 -2.46
C TYR A 199 -8.54 5.19 -3.41
N LEU A 200 -8.70 3.87 -3.46
CA LEU A 200 -9.68 3.15 -4.26
C LEU A 200 -10.62 2.36 -3.35
N GLY A 201 -11.88 2.75 -3.32
CA GLY A 201 -12.88 2.19 -2.41
C GLY A 201 -14.21 1.85 -3.04
N ASN A 202 -15.19 1.60 -2.18
CA ASN A 202 -16.59 1.39 -2.51
C ASN A 202 -17.48 2.50 -1.94
N PHE A 203 -18.76 2.49 -2.33
CA PHE A 203 -19.72 3.52 -1.92
C PHE A 203 -19.92 3.58 -0.40
N LYS A 204 -19.95 2.43 0.29
CA LYS A 204 -20.08 2.38 1.75
C LYS A 204 -18.90 3.08 2.43
N GLN A 205 -17.67 2.85 1.96
CA GLN A 205 -16.47 3.50 2.49
C GLN A 205 -16.46 5.01 2.23
N ALA A 206 -16.99 5.46 1.09
CA ALA A 206 -17.14 6.88 0.78
C ALA A 206 -18.12 7.58 1.73
N CYS A 207 -19.15 6.88 2.19
CA CYS A 207 -20.14 7.38 3.15
C CYS A 207 -19.70 7.29 4.62
N ASP A 208 -18.57 6.64 4.93
CA ASP A 208 -18.12 6.44 6.31
C ASP A 208 -17.33 7.66 6.83
N PRO A 209 -17.85 8.45 7.79
CA PRO A 209 -17.18 9.64 8.28
C PRO A 209 -15.85 9.37 8.98
N LYS A 210 -15.69 8.18 9.57
CA LYS A 210 -14.44 7.77 10.21
C LYS A 210 -13.36 7.59 9.15
N ILE A 211 -13.67 6.90 8.05
CA ILE A 211 -12.74 6.74 6.92
C ILE A 211 -12.36 8.11 6.34
N GLN A 212 -13.34 9.00 6.12
CA GLN A 212 -13.06 10.34 5.60
C GLN A 212 -12.09 11.11 6.52
N LYS A 213 -12.29 11.04 7.84
CA LYS A 213 -11.46 11.72 8.84
C LYS A 213 -10.06 11.11 8.94
N ASP A 214 -9.98 9.80 9.10
CA ASP A 214 -8.72 9.09 9.37
C ASP A 214 -7.77 9.16 8.17
N LEU A 215 -8.30 9.09 6.94
CA LEU A 215 -7.53 9.24 5.70
C LEU A 215 -7.43 10.69 5.20
N LYS A 216 -8.12 11.64 5.87
CA LYS A 216 -8.18 13.06 5.50
C LYS A 216 -8.64 13.30 4.06
N ILE A 217 -9.63 12.54 3.62
CA ILE A 217 -10.19 12.65 2.25
C ILE A 217 -10.75 14.05 2.04
N SER A 218 -10.37 14.68 0.92
CA SER A 218 -10.74 16.05 0.59
C SER A 218 -11.29 16.23 -0.83
N ALA A 219 -11.32 15.15 -1.63
CA ALA A 219 -11.97 15.12 -2.93
C ALA A 219 -12.46 13.70 -3.26
N HIS A 220 -13.56 13.60 -4.00
CA HIS A 220 -14.19 12.34 -4.42
C HIS A 220 -14.29 12.25 -5.94
N VAL A 221 -14.03 11.05 -6.45
CA VAL A 221 -14.44 10.63 -7.79
C VAL A 221 -15.41 9.47 -7.64
N ASN A 222 -16.69 9.73 -7.90
CA ASN A 222 -17.76 8.73 -7.86
C ASN A 222 -18.08 8.25 -9.28
N ILE A 223 -17.82 6.98 -9.59
CA ILE A 223 -18.13 6.36 -10.89
C ILE A 223 -19.30 5.38 -10.73
N SER A 224 -20.41 5.83 -10.16
CA SER A 224 -21.61 5.02 -10.01
C SER A 224 -22.90 5.85 -10.10
N MET A 225 -24.05 5.19 -10.09
CA MET A 225 -25.35 5.88 -10.23
C MET A 225 -25.78 6.53 -8.92
N GLU A 226 -25.35 5.95 -7.81
CA GLU A 226 -25.66 6.37 -6.46
C GLU A 226 -25.15 7.78 -6.16
N THR A 227 -26.01 8.56 -5.51
CA THR A 227 -25.68 9.87 -4.95
C THR A 227 -25.51 9.74 -3.43
N GLY A 228 -24.57 10.49 -2.88
CA GLY A 228 -24.37 10.60 -1.44
C GLY A 228 -24.24 12.07 -1.04
N PRO A 229 -24.29 12.37 0.27
CA PRO A 229 -24.14 13.73 0.79
C PRO A 229 -22.66 14.17 0.77
N PHE A 230 -21.97 13.99 -0.36
CA PHE A 230 -20.57 14.32 -0.54
C PHE A 230 -20.44 15.80 -0.87
N PHE A 231 -19.59 16.52 -0.12
CA PHE A 231 -19.21 17.91 -0.41
C PHE A 231 -20.38 18.84 -0.79
N VAL A 232 -21.51 18.75 -0.05
CA VAL A 232 -22.69 19.56 -0.33
C VAL A 232 -22.32 21.05 -0.30
N GLY A 233 -22.51 21.73 -1.44
CA GLY A 233 -22.16 23.14 -1.61
C GLY A 233 -20.74 23.42 -2.12
N ASP A 234 -19.96 22.38 -2.42
CA ASP A 234 -18.59 22.49 -2.93
C ASP A 234 -18.38 21.51 -4.10
N ALA A 235 -18.86 21.91 -5.29
CA ALA A 235 -18.83 21.09 -6.50
C ALA A 235 -17.40 20.79 -6.98
N ASP A 236 -16.43 21.64 -6.63
CA ASP A 236 -15.04 21.49 -7.05
C ASP A 236 -14.36 20.28 -6.40
N LYS A 237 -14.96 19.68 -5.35
CA LYS A 237 -14.42 18.50 -4.65
C LYS A 237 -15.06 17.18 -5.06
N LEU A 238 -16.04 17.19 -5.96
CA LEU A 238 -16.76 15.98 -6.37
C LEU A 238 -16.85 15.88 -7.89
N LEU A 239 -16.16 14.89 -8.46
CA LEU A 239 -16.43 14.43 -9.81
C LEU A 239 -17.39 13.24 -9.77
N HIS A 240 -18.61 13.42 -10.27
CA HIS A 240 -19.61 12.35 -10.37
C HIS A 240 -19.81 11.92 -11.82
N ILE A 241 -19.36 10.71 -12.16
CA ILE A 241 -19.54 10.05 -13.45
C ILE A 241 -20.62 8.97 -13.31
N GLN A 242 -21.83 9.28 -13.75
CA GLN A 242 -22.98 8.38 -13.65
C GLN A 242 -22.99 7.34 -14.76
N ILE A 243 -22.47 6.15 -14.45
CA ILE A 243 -22.52 4.97 -15.34
C ILE A 243 -22.90 3.72 -14.55
N GLU A 244 -23.68 2.83 -15.17
CA GLU A 244 -23.97 1.49 -14.66
C GLU A 244 -22.77 0.55 -14.82
N ASP A 245 -22.71 -0.54 -14.04
CA ASP A 245 -21.68 -1.58 -14.22
C ASP A 245 -22.16 -2.67 -15.18
N SER A 246 -22.46 -2.27 -16.42
CA SER A 246 -22.97 -3.15 -17.45
C SER A 246 -22.07 -3.16 -18.69
N LEU A 247 -22.43 -3.96 -19.70
CA LEU A 247 -21.68 -4.00 -20.95
C LEU A 247 -21.95 -2.78 -21.84
N GLU A 248 -23.02 -2.05 -21.56
CA GLU A 248 -23.43 -0.80 -22.20
C GLU A 248 -22.75 0.43 -21.58
N ALA A 249 -22.05 0.26 -20.45
CA ALA A 249 -21.35 1.33 -19.75
C ALA A 249 -20.31 2.00 -20.64
N ASN A 250 -20.31 3.33 -20.69
CA ASN A 250 -19.35 4.11 -21.47
C ASN A 250 -18.62 5.14 -20.60
N ILE A 251 -17.39 4.83 -20.22
CA ILE A 251 -16.52 5.71 -19.41
C ILE A 251 -15.64 6.62 -20.28
N THR A 252 -15.43 6.25 -21.55
CA THR A 252 -14.51 6.92 -22.48
C THR A 252 -14.67 8.44 -22.56
N PRO A 253 -15.89 9.01 -22.68
CA PRO A 253 -16.07 10.46 -22.80
C PRO A 253 -15.54 11.24 -21.58
N PHE A 254 -15.46 10.58 -20.43
CA PHE A 254 -15.11 11.20 -19.16
C PHE A 254 -13.62 11.07 -18.83
N LEU A 255 -12.86 10.21 -19.51
CA LEU A 255 -11.48 9.87 -19.11
C LEU A 255 -10.53 11.07 -19.08
N ARG A 256 -10.63 12.00 -20.04
CA ARG A 256 -9.83 13.23 -20.02
C ARG A 256 -10.16 14.12 -18.83
N HIS A 257 -11.46 14.31 -18.56
CA HIS A 257 -11.91 15.12 -17.43
C HIS A 257 -11.53 14.48 -16.09
N LEU A 258 -11.67 13.16 -15.97
CA LEU A 258 -11.23 12.37 -14.84
C LEU A 258 -9.74 12.59 -14.54
N CYS A 259 -8.88 12.45 -15.54
CA CYS A 259 -7.45 12.62 -15.35
C CYS A 259 -7.09 14.05 -14.93
N HIS A 260 -7.70 15.04 -15.58
CA HIS A 260 -7.51 16.44 -15.26
C HIS A 260 -7.96 16.80 -13.83
N PHE A 261 -9.12 16.30 -13.41
CA PHE A 261 -9.63 16.48 -12.05
C PHE A 261 -8.64 15.92 -11.01
N ILE A 262 -8.16 14.69 -11.23
CA ILE A 262 -7.19 14.07 -10.33
C ILE A 262 -5.89 14.89 -10.29
N ASP A 263 -5.35 15.30 -11.44
CA ASP A 263 -4.10 16.08 -11.51
C ASP A 263 -4.20 17.39 -10.72
N ILE A 264 -5.26 18.19 -10.92
CA ILE A 264 -5.51 19.42 -10.16
C ILE A 264 -5.55 19.15 -8.66
N HIS A 265 -6.29 18.12 -8.23
CA HIS A 265 -6.39 17.82 -6.81
C HIS A 265 -5.07 17.34 -6.21
N LEU A 266 -4.24 16.62 -6.96
CA LEU A 266 -2.90 16.26 -6.50
C LEU A 266 -1.99 17.48 -6.38
N GLU A 267 -2.08 18.46 -7.28
CA GLU A 267 -1.36 19.75 -7.18
C GLU A 267 -1.78 20.55 -5.94
N LEU A 268 -3.07 20.50 -5.60
CA LEU A 268 -3.63 21.10 -4.38
C LEU A 268 -3.31 20.31 -3.11
N ASN A 269 -2.54 19.21 -3.19
CA ASN A 269 -2.27 18.28 -2.08
C ASN A 269 -3.55 17.70 -1.45
N SER A 270 -4.62 17.57 -2.23
CA SER A 270 -5.83 16.89 -1.81
C SER A 270 -5.60 15.38 -1.69
N VAL A 271 -6.35 14.76 -0.80
CA VAL A 271 -6.44 13.30 -0.73
C VAL A 271 -7.73 12.85 -1.42
N ILE A 272 -7.58 12.02 -2.44
CA ILE A 272 -8.65 11.69 -3.38
C ILE A 272 -9.15 10.27 -3.10
N LEU A 273 -10.45 10.09 -2.94
CA LEU A 273 -11.10 8.79 -2.92
C LEU A 273 -11.83 8.54 -4.24
N VAL A 274 -11.38 7.54 -4.99
CA VAL A 274 -12.02 7.06 -6.22
C VAL A 274 -12.83 5.81 -5.89
N PHE A 275 -14.13 5.81 -6.19
CA PHE A 275 -15.02 4.72 -5.81
C PHE A 275 -16.16 4.49 -6.78
N SER A 276 -16.78 3.33 -6.64
CA SER A 276 -18.04 2.94 -7.27
C SER A 276 -18.85 2.11 -6.27
N THR A 277 -20.00 1.54 -6.65
CA THR A 277 -20.84 0.73 -5.76
C THR A 277 -20.05 -0.30 -4.95
N LEU A 278 -19.26 -1.15 -5.64
CA LEU A 278 -18.50 -2.24 -5.02
C LEU A 278 -16.98 -2.00 -5.02
N GLY A 279 -16.51 -1.01 -5.77
CA GLY A 279 -15.07 -0.75 -5.90
C GLY A 279 -14.31 -1.78 -6.75
N ILE A 280 -14.98 -2.66 -7.51
CA ILE A 280 -14.34 -3.80 -8.21
C ILE A 280 -14.11 -3.56 -9.71
N SER A 281 -15.03 -2.85 -10.38
CA SER A 281 -15.03 -2.73 -11.84
C SER A 281 -14.83 -1.28 -12.32
N ARG A 282 -15.88 -0.44 -12.27
CA ARG A 282 -15.87 0.96 -12.76
C ARG A 282 -14.75 1.84 -12.18
N SER A 283 -14.60 1.86 -10.86
CA SER A 283 -13.54 2.64 -10.19
C SER A 283 -12.14 2.08 -10.42
N CYS A 284 -12.01 0.76 -10.57
CA CYS A 284 -10.76 0.16 -11.02
C CYS A 284 -10.41 0.61 -12.45
N ALA A 285 -11.38 0.63 -13.36
CA ALA A 285 -11.17 1.13 -14.72
C ALA A 285 -10.75 2.61 -14.74
N ALA A 286 -11.39 3.45 -13.91
CA ALA A 286 -11.00 4.84 -13.73
C ALA A 286 -9.54 4.99 -13.26
N ILE A 287 -9.13 4.22 -12.25
CA ILE A 287 -7.73 4.21 -11.77
C ILE A 287 -6.77 3.71 -12.86
N LEU A 288 -7.11 2.67 -13.62
CA LEU A 288 -6.28 2.18 -14.71
C LEU A 288 -6.06 3.24 -15.79
N ALA A 289 -7.13 3.95 -16.17
CA ALA A 289 -7.05 5.08 -17.11
C ALA A 289 -6.10 6.17 -16.61
N TYR A 290 -6.22 6.52 -15.32
CA TYR A 290 -5.38 7.51 -14.69
C TYR A 290 -3.91 7.07 -14.60
N LEU A 291 -3.63 5.82 -14.21
CA LEU A 291 -2.27 5.29 -14.13
C LEU A 291 -1.58 5.22 -15.49
N MET A 292 -2.32 4.98 -16.57
CA MET A 292 -1.78 5.08 -17.93
C MET A 292 -1.40 6.52 -18.26
N HIS A 293 -2.32 7.48 -18.00
CA HIS A 293 -2.10 8.91 -18.23
C HIS A 293 -0.92 9.47 -17.42
N TRP A 294 -0.87 9.20 -16.11
CA TRP A 294 0.14 9.73 -15.20
C TRP A 294 1.56 9.23 -15.51
N ASN A 295 1.73 7.96 -15.85
CA ASN A 295 3.05 7.36 -16.09
C ASN A 295 3.44 7.27 -17.57
N GLY A 296 2.54 7.57 -18.50
CA GLY A 296 2.73 7.26 -19.92
C GLY A 296 3.01 5.77 -20.13
N GLN A 297 2.22 4.90 -19.50
CA GLN A 297 2.45 3.45 -19.53
C GLN A 297 1.27 2.67 -20.12
N THR A 298 1.56 1.44 -20.55
CA THR A 298 0.57 0.50 -21.11
C THR A 298 -0.48 0.06 -20.10
N LEU A 299 -1.68 -0.30 -20.57
CA LEU A 299 -2.74 -0.94 -19.80
C LEU A 299 -2.22 -2.17 -19.06
N LYS A 300 -1.39 -3.01 -19.68
CA LYS A 300 -0.79 -4.19 -19.04
C LYS A 300 0.02 -3.85 -17.78
N LYS A 301 0.84 -2.79 -17.84
CA LYS A 301 1.65 -2.34 -16.69
C LYS A 301 0.77 -1.74 -15.59
N SER A 302 -0.16 -0.86 -15.94
CA SER A 302 -1.13 -0.29 -14.99
C SER A 302 -1.98 -1.38 -14.33
N TRP A 303 -2.38 -2.41 -15.08
CA TRP A 303 -3.13 -3.56 -14.58
C TRP A 303 -2.32 -4.37 -13.57
N ALA A 304 -1.08 -4.71 -13.90
CA ALA A 304 -0.19 -5.45 -13.00
C ALA A 304 0.02 -4.70 -11.68
N TYR A 305 0.22 -3.38 -11.74
CA TYR A 305 0.33 -2.53 -10.56
C TYR A 305 -0.95 -2.54 -9.72
N LEU A 306 -2.10 -2.23 -10.34
CA LEU A 306 -3.36 -2.14 -9.62
C LEU A 306 -3.79 -3.50 -9.04
N LYS A 307 -3.52 -4.61 -9.75
CA LYS A 307 -3.78 -5.98 -9.26
C LYS A 307 -2.95 -6.31 -8.02
N LYS A 308 -1.69 -5.82 -7.95
CA LYS A 308 -0.86 -5.94 -6.74
C LYS A 308 -1.48 -5.19 -5.56
N CYS A 309 -1.99 -3.97 -5.78
CA CYS A 309 -2.65 -3.19 -4.73
C CYS A 309 -4.02 -3.78 -4.34
N LYS A 310 -4.77 -4.32 -5.30
CA LYS A 310 -6.16 -4.78 -5.16
C LYS A 310 -6.37 -6.09 -5.91
N ASN A 311 -6.27 -7.20 -5.21
CA ASN A 311 -6.28 -8.54 -5.83
C ASN A 311 -7.65 -8.93 -6.42
N ASN A 312 -8.74 -8.36 -5.90
CA ASN A 312 -10.11 -8.64 -6.33
C ASN A 312 -10.61 -7.70 -7.45
N MET A 313 -9.73 -6.85 -8.00
CA MET A 313 -10.02 -6.00 -9.16
C MET A 313 -10.56 -6.86 -10.32
N ARG A 314 -11.69 -6.44 -10.89
CA ARG A 314 -12.32 -7.08 -12.05
C ARG A 314 -13.19 -6.11 -12.88
N PRO A 315 -12.59 -5.15 -13.62
CA PRO A 315 -13.27 -4.38 -14.63
C PRO A 315 -14.04 -5.28 -15.61
N ASN A 316 -15.25 -4.87 -15.98
CA ASN A 316 -16.01 -5.60 -16.98
C ASN A 316 -15.34 -5.49 -18.37
N ARG A 317 -15.60 -6.46 -19.24
CA ARG A 317 -14.95 -6.54 -20.57
C ARG A 317 -15.16 -5.31 -21.46
N ALA A 318 -16.31 -4.62 -21.34
CA ALA A 318 -16.60 -3.43 -22.14
C ALA A 318 -15.74 -2.24 -21.68
N LEU A 319 -15.52 -2.09 -20.36
CA LEU A 319 -14.58 -1.13 -19.81
C LEU A 319 -13.13 -1.47 -20.18
N VAL A 320 -12.74 -2.75 -20.19
CA VAL A 320 -11.40 -3.17 -20.64
C VAL A 320 -11.17 -2.79 -22.11
N ALA A 321 -12.14 -3.01 -22.99
CA ALA A 321 -12.05 -2.59 -24.40
C ALA A 321 -11.88 -1.07 -24.54
N GLN A 322 -12.61 -0.29 -23.74
CA GLN A 322 -12.47 1.17 -23.71
C GLN A 322 -11.10 1.62 -23.18
N LEU A 323 -10.54 0.92 -22.19
CA LEU A 323 -9.18 1.18 -21.69
C LEU A 323 -8.12 0.86 -22.74
N SER A 324 -8.33 -0.14 -23.58
CA SER A 324 -7.45 -0.44 -24.71
C SER A 324 -7.44 0.70 -25.73
N GLU A 325 -8.60 1.30 -26.03
CA GLU A 325 -8.65 2.49 -26.90
C GLU A 325 -8.05 3.72 -26.21
N TRP A 326 -8.21 3.83 -24.89
CA TRP A 326 -7.55 4.88 -24.12
C TRP A 326 -6.02 4.76 -24.14
N GLU A 327 -5.47 3.54 -24.11
CA GLU A 327 -4.02 3.31 -24.26
C GLU A 327 -3.50 3.95 -25.56
N LYS A 328 -4.24 3.82 -26.66
CA LYS A 328 -3.92 4.48 -27.94
C LYS A 328 -3.91 6.00 -27.84
N VAL A 329 -4.85 6.58 -27.08
CA VAL A 329 -4.89 8.05 -26.86
C VAL A 329 -3.67 8.51 -26.06
N VAL A 330 -3.22 7.72 -25.08
CA VAL A 330 -2.09 8.06 -24.19
C VAL A 330 -0.73 7.82 -24.86
N LEU A 331 -0.56 6.71 -25.58
CA LEU A 331 0.73 6.25 -26.12
C LEU A 331 0.88 6.43 -27.63
N GLY A 332 -0.22 6.68 -28.34
CA GLY A 332 -0.26 6.72 -29.81
C GLY A 332 -0.53 5.37 -30.49
N ASP A 333 -0.47 4.26 -29.76
CA ASP A 333 -0.71 2.90 -30.29
C ASP A 333 -1.30 1.96 -29.22
N ILE A 334 -1.92 0.86 -29.65
CA ILE A 334 -2.43 -0.20 -28.78
C ILE A 334 -1.36 -1.30 -28.68
N VAL A 335 -0.82 -1.48 -27.48
CA VAL A 335 0.27 -2.43 -27.21
C VAL A 335 -0.24 -3.62 -26.40
N THR A 336 -1.25 -3.42 -25.56
CA THR A 336 -1.76 -4.45 -24.66
C THR A 336 -2.75 -5.38 -25.37
N ASP A 337 -2.44 -6.68 -25.40
CA ASP A 337 -3.40 -7.71 -25.79
C ASP A 337 -4.47 -7.91 -24.69
N ILE A 338 -5.73 -7.72 -25.06
CA ILE A 338 -6.90 -7.83 -24.19
C ILE A 338 -7.72 -9.11 -24.43
N GLN A 339 -7.30 -10.02 -25.32
CA GLN A 339 -8.05 -11.25 -25.60
C GLN A 339 -8.16 -12.17 -24.38
N ASN A 340 -7.14 -12.13 -23.50
CA ASN A 340 -7.12 -12.84 -22.23
C ASN A 340 -6.76 -11.88 -21.09
N PRO A 341 -7.72 -11.10 -20.56
CA PRO A 341 -7.46 -10.25 -19.42
C PRO A 341 -7.01 -11.12 -18.24
N PRO A 342 -5.92 -10.77 -17.53
CA PRO A 342 -5.41 -11.56 -16.43
C PRO A 342 -6.29 -11.34 -15.20
N TYR A 343 -7.44 -12.01 -15.18
CA TYR A 343 -8.39 -12.01 -14.06
C TYR A 343 -7.89 -12.85 -12.90
#